data_AF-A0A397V4J2-F1
#
_entry.id   AF-A0A397V4J2-F1
#
_cell.length_a   1.000
_cell.length_b   1.000
_cell.length_c   1.000
_cell.angle_alpha   90.00
_cell.angle_beta   90.00
_cell.angle_gamma   90.00
#
_symmetry.space_group_name_H-M   'P 1'
#
loop_
_entity.id
_entity.type
_entity.pdbx_description
1 polymer ?
#
loop_
_entity_poly.entity_id
_entity_poly.type
_entity_poly.pdbx_seq_one_letter_code
_entity_poly.pdbx_strand_id
1 'polypeptide(L)' 'AAKTRGSYLRVHFKNMRKTAKALAGKKQSKVIKYLEDVKEHKQAILFRRFNGGVGCYALS' A
#
# COMPACT_ATOMS: atom_id res chain seq x y z
N ALA A 1 2.72 22.24 -6.76
CA ALA A 1 2.81 20.95 -6.03
C ALA A 1 1.62 20.83 -5.09
N ALA A 2 0.81 19.78 -5.21
CA ALA A 2 -0.32 19.55 -4.31
C ALA A 2 0.17 18.91 -3.01
N LYS A 3 -0.29 19.40 -1.85
CA LYS A 3 -0.01 18.84 -0.52
C LYS A 3 -1.33 18.46 0.13
N THR A 4 -1.42 17.27 0.69
CA THR A 4 -2.62 16.77 1.40
C THR A 4 -2.20 16.08 2.70
N ARG A 5 -3.05 16.15 3.73
CA ARG A 5 -2.85 15.52 5.04
C ARG A 5 -4.19 15.05 5.58
N GLY A 6 -4.21 13.85 6.14
CA GLY A 6 -5.31 13.35 6.97
C GLY A 6 -4.84 13.12 8.40
N SER A 7 -5.64 13.50 9.39
CA SER A 7 -5.40 13.26 10.82
C SER A 7 -6.50 12.35 11.38
N TYR A 8 -6.17 11.52 12.38
CA TYR A 8 -7.12 10.62 13.05
C TYR A 8 -7.90 9.66 12.12
N LEU A 9 -7.25 9.18 11.07
CA LEU A 9 -7.85 8.17 10.19
C LEU A 9 -8.02 6.84 10.93
N ARG A 10 -9.21 6.25 10.86
CA ARG A 10 -9.52 4.91 11.40
C ARG A 10 -8.92 3.81 10.51
N VAL A 11 -7.59 3.78 10.42
CA VAL A 11 -6.84 2.78 9.65
C VAL A 11 -5.74 2.17 10.52
N HIS A 12 -5.40 0.91 10.25
CA HIS A 12 -4.31 0.28 10.96
C HIS A 12 -2.96 0.85 10.50
N PHE A 13 -2.19 1.39 11.45
CA PHE A 13 -0.90 2.05 11.17
C PHE A 13 0.06 1.18 10.37
N LYS A 14 0.19 -0.11 10.74
CA LYS A 14 1.17 -1.00 10.10
C LYS A 14 0.84 -1.22 8.62
N ASN A 15 -0.44 -1.27 8.26
CA ASN A 15 -0.88 -1.48 6.88
C ASN A 15 -0.65 -0.21 6.07
N MET A 16 -1.09 0.94 6.58
CA MET A 16 -0.97 2.22 5.89
C MET A 16 0.49 2.60 5.64
N ARG A 17 1.39 2.31 6.58
CA ARG A 17 2.84 2.53 6.39
C ARG A 17 3.42 1.71 5.24
N LYS A 18 2.91 0.50 5.00
CA LYS A 18 3.38 -0.36 3.90
C LYS A 18 2.79 0.09 2.57
N THR A 19 1.50 0.42 2.54
CA THR A 19 0.85 1.03 1.37
C THR A 19 1.56 2.31 0.95
N ALA A 20 1.80 3.24 1.88
CA ALA A 20 2.50 4.50 1.57
C ALA A 20 3.91 4.27 0.98
N LYS A 21 4.66 3.30 1.53
CA LYS A 21 6.00 2.97 1.01
C LYS A 21 5.95 2.31 -0.37
N ALA A 22 4.91 1.52 -0.66
CA ALA A 22 4.71 0.90 -1.98
C ALA A 22 4.35 1.94 -3.05
N LEU A 23 3.65 3.02 -2.67
CA LEU A 23 3.24 4.09 -3.59
C LEU A 23 4.31 5.16 -3.82
N ALA A 24 5.27 5.30 -2.90
CA ALA A 24 6.32 6.32 -2.98
C ALA A 24 7.14 6.20 -4.28
N GLY A 25 7.29 7.31 -5.01
CA GLY A 25 8.08 7.39 -6.24
C GLY A 25 7.36 6.92 -7.52
N LYS A 26 6.09 6.51 -7.45
CA LYS A 26 5.28 6.15 -8.62
C LYS A 26 4.54 7.37 -9.20
N LYS A 27 4.32 7.37 -10.52
CA LYS A 27 3.46 8.36 -11.19
C LYS A 27 1.99 8.18 -10.79
N GLN A 28 1.22 9.26 -10.73
CA GLN A 28 -0.18 9.26 -10.28
C GLN A 28 -1.06 8.22 -10.99
N SER A 29 -0.97 8.12 -12.32
CA SER A 29 -1.76 7.15 -13.10
C SER A 29 -1.43 5.69 -12.76
N LYS A 30 -0.17 5.39 -12.41
CA LYS A 30 0.25 4.04 -11.99
C LYS A 30 -0.22 3.73 -10.56
N VAL A 31 -0.28 4.74 -9.69
CA VAL A 31 -0.76 4.59 -8.31
C VAL A 31 -2.24 4.23 -8.29
N ILE A 32 -3.05 4.90 -9.11
CA ILE A 32 -4.49 4.63 -9.19
C ILE A 32 -4.73 3.20 -9.66
N LYS A 33 -4.14 2.80 -10.79
CA LYS A 33 -4.24 1.42 -11.30
C LYS A 33 -3.77 0.38 -10.29
N TYR A 34 -2.63 0.62 -9.62
CA TYR A 34 -2.11 -0.30 -8.61
C TYR A 34 -3.09 -0.51 -7.44
N LEU A 35 -3.77 0.56 -6.99
CA LEU A 35 -4.75 0.45 -5.91
C LEU A 35 -6.02 -0.28 -6.34
N GLU A 36 -6.43 -0.14 -7.61
CA GLU A 36 -7.52 -0.92 -8.21
C GLU A 36 -7.14 -2.40 -8.29
N ASP A 37 -5.94 -2.73 -8.79
CA ASP A 37 -5.44 -4.10 -8.86
C ASP A 37 -5.31 -4.76 -7.48
N VAL A 38 -4.92 -3.99 -6.45
CA VAL A 38 -4.88 -4.47 -5.06
C VAL A 38 -6.28 -4.74 -4.51
N LYS A 39 -7.27 -3.91 -4.88
CA LYS A 39 -8.68 -4.12 -4.50
C LYS A 39 -9.26 -5.36 -5.18
N GLU A 40 -8.84 -5.64 -6.40
CA GLU A 40 -9.20 -6.85 -7.15
C GLU A 40 -8.34 -8.07 -6.77
N HIS A 41 -7.45 -7.94 -5.77
CA HIS A 41 -6.53 -8.99 -5.32
C HIS A 41 -5.59 -9.56 -6.41
N LYS A 42 -5.42 -8.83 -7.52
CA LYS A 42 -4.47 -9.15 -8.59
C LYS A 42 -3.03 -8.87 -8.19
N GLN A 43 -2.84 -7.88 -7.31
CA GLN A 43 -1.54 -7.54 -6.73
C GLN A 43 -1.66 -7.37 -5.21
N ALA A 44 -0.54 -7.53 -4.50
CA ALA A 44 -0.50 -7.41 -3.05
C ALA A 44 0.53 -6.40 -2.56
N ILE A 45 0.29 -5.88 -1.35
CA ILE A 45 1.22 -4.99 -0.65
C ILE A 45 2.12 -5.81 0.26
N LEU A 46 3.43 -5.76 0.02
CA LEU A 46 4.42 -6.51 0.78
C LEU A 46 4.65 -5.95 2.19
N PHE A 47 4.49 -6.80 3.20
CA PHE A 47 4.86 -6.49 4.59
C PHE A 47 6.31 -6.92 4.85
N ARG A 48 7.26 -5.98 4.78
CA ARG A 48 8.70 -6.27 5.05
C ARG A 48 9.19 -6.13 6.50
N ARG A 49 8.46 -5.42 7.37
CA ARG A 49 8.90 -5.10 8.77
C ARG A 49 7.92 -5.58 9.83
N PHE A 50 6.64 -5.65 9.48
CA PHE A 50 5.56 -6.01 10.39
C PHE A 50 4.97 -7.33 9.92
N ASN A 51 5.80 -8.36 9.84
CA ASN A 51 5.51 -9.61 9.13
C ASN A 51 5.47 -10.85 10.05
N GLY A 52 5.35 -10.69 11.37
CA GLY A 52 5.40 -11.78 12.36
C GLY A 52 4.26 -12.81 12.32
N GLY A 53 3.59 -12.98 11.18
CA GLY A 53 2.47 -13.89 10.96
C GLY A 53 1.76 -13.66 9.63
N VAL A 54 2.40 -12.96 8.69
CA VAL A 54 1.79 -12.66 7.37
C VAL A 54 2.22 -13.75 6.41
N GLY A 55 1.25 -14.38 5.73
CA GLY A 55 1.53 -15.45 4.77
C GLY A 55 2.40 -14.99 3.60
N CYS A 56 3.10 -15.94 2.98
CA CYS A 56 3.86 -15.70 1.77
C CYS A 56 2.89 -15.52 0.60
N TYR A 57 2.83 -14.32 0.03
CA TYR A 57 2.17 -14.08 -1.25
C TYR A 57 3.25 -14.09 -2.33
N ALA A 58 3.10 -14.97 -3.32
CA ALA A 58 4.00 -15.03 -4.48
C ALA A 58 3.73 -13.80 -5.36
N LEU A 59 4.53 -12.75 -5.18
CA LEU A 59 4.67 -11.72 -6.20
C LEU A 59 5.70 -12.25 -7.20
N SER A 60 5.20 -12.85 -8.28
CA SER A 60 5.98 -13.08 -9.51
C SER A 60 6.67 -11.79 -9.96
#